data_AF-D3DK03-F1
#
_entry.id   AF-D3DK03-F1
#
_cell.length_a   1.000
_cell.length_b   1.000
_cell.length_c   1.000
_cell.angle_alpha   90.00
_cell.angle_beta   90.00
_cell.angle_gamma   90.00
#
_symmetry.space_group_name_H-M   'P 1'
#
loop_
_entity.id
_entity.type
_entity.pdbx_description
1 polymer ?
#
loop_
_entity_poly.entity_id
_entity_poly.type
_entity_poly.pdbx_seq_one_letter_code
_entity_poly.pdbx_strand_id
1 'polypeptide(L)' 'MRKSLLALILGLPLFAFAGTNHPALDTLLEMLTEKGVISPEEAMKVADQLRKDMDERNKEIQSMIKKAVEEKSK' A
#
# COMPACT_ATOMS: atom_id res chain seq x y z
N MET A 1 -11.06 -12.08 -17.07
CA MET A 1 -10.41 -10.81 -17.48
C MET A 1 -10.57 -9.68 -16.47
N ARG A 2 -11.75 -9.43 -15.87
CA ARG A 2 -11.93 -8.32 -14.89
C ARG A 2 -11.06 -8.42 -13.62
N LYS A 3 -10.85 -9.62 -13.06
CA LYS A 3 -10.03 -9.83 -11.85
C LYS A 3 -8.54 -9.51 -12.06
N SER A 4 -8.03 -9.74 -13.27
CA SER A 4 -6.63 -9.48 -13.64
C SER A 4 -6.35 -7.98 -13.76
N LEU A 5 -7.32 -7.20 -14.23
CA LEU A 5 -7.22 -5.74 -14.26
C LEU A 5 -7.24 -5.14 -12.86
N LEU A 6 -8.11 -5.65 -11.97
CA LEU A 6 -8.16 -5.23 -10.57
C LEU A 6 -6.83 -5.48 -9.85
N ALA A 7 -6.22 -6.66 -10.05
CA ALA A 7 -4.91 -6.97 -9.50
C ALA A 7 -3.80 -6.08 -10.06
N LEU A 8 -3.89 -5.67 -11.33
CA LEU A 8 -2.91 -4.76 -11.96
C LEU A 8 -3.10 -3.30 -11.49
N ILE A 9 -4.35 -2.84 -11.42
CA ILE A 9 -4.75 -1.50 -10.98
C ILE A 9 -4.52 -1.31 -9.49
N LEU A 10 -4.66 -2.35 -8.66
CA LEU A 10 -4.31 -2.30 -7.25
C LEU A 10 -2.82 -2.57 -7.06
N GLY A 11 -2.21 -3.50 -7.81
CA GLY A 11 -0.79 -3.87 -7.68
C GLY A 11 0.19 -2.72 -7.92
N LEU A 12 -0.02 -1.93 -8.97
CA LEU A 12 0.86 -0.81 -9.33
C LEU A 12 0.90 0.32 -8.26
N PRO A 13 -0.23 0.82 -7.75
CA PRO A 13 -0.22 1.82 -6.68
C PRO A 13 0.35 1.28 -5.37
N LEU A 14 0.19 -0.01 -5.03
CA LEU A 14 0.78 -0.58 -3.81
C LEU A 14 2.32 -0.45 -3.80
N PHE A 15 2.98 -0.52 -4.96
CA PHE A 15 4.42 -0.27 -5.08
C PHE A 15 4.78 1.22 -5.10
N ALA A 16 3.92 2.09 -5.66
CA ALA A 16 4.15 3.53 -5.71
C ALA A 16 3.85 4.26 -4.39
N PHE A 17 2.96 3.71 -3.55
CA PHE A 17 2.62 4.22 -2.22
C PHE A 17 3.57 3.75 -1.12
N ALA A 18 4.64 3.03 -1.48
CA ALA A 18 5.67 2.59 -0.56
C ALA A 18 6.16 3.75 0.32
N GLY A 19 5.70 3.77 1.57
CA GLY A 19 6.18 4.65 2.63
C GLY A 19 5.23 5.75 3.11
N THR A 20 4.05 5.97 2.53
CA THR A 20 3.14 7.04 3.04
C THR A 20 1.68 6.61 3.06
N ASN A 21 1.02 6.77 4.21
CA ASN A 21 -0.44 6.68 4.38
C ASN A 21 -1.06 7.77 3.49
N HIS A 22 -1.20 7.47 2.20
CA HIS A 22 -1.48 8.47 1.20
C HIS A 22 -3.00 8.58 1.03
N PRO A 23 -3.59 9.78 1.14
CA PRO A 23 -5.04 9.99 1.01
C PRO A 23 -5.64 9.44 -0.29
N ALA A 24 -4.78 9.28 -1.30
CA ALA A 24 -5.16 8.76 -2.62
C ALA A 24 -5.58 7.29 -2.59
N LEU A 25 -5.13 6.49 -1.61
CA LEU A 25 -5.61 5.12 -1.44
C LEU A 25 -7.07 5.13 -1.01
N ASP A 26 -7.39 5.90 0.03
CA ASP A 26 -8.75 5.99 0.58
C ASP A 26 -9.71 6.49 -0.52
N THR A 27 -9.31 7.51 -1.28
CA THR A 27 -10.08 8.00 -2.44
C THR A 27 -10.25 6.94 -3.54
N LEU A 28 -9.22 6.14 -3.84
CA LEU A 28 -9.32 5.10 -4.86
C LEU A 28 -10.24 3.96 -4.42
N LEU A 29 -10.17 3.54 -3.17
CA LEU A 29 -11.05 2.53 -2.61
C LEU A 29 -12.50 3.02 -2.58
N GLU A 30 -12.74 4.27 -2.18
CA GLU A 30 -14.05 4.91 -2.22
C GLU A 30 -14.63 4.94 -3.64
N MET A 31 -13.85 5.37 -4.63
CA MET A 31 -14.27 5.34 -6.05
C MET A 31 -14.59 3.93 -6.56
N LEU A 32 -13.85 2.90 -6.13
CA LEU A 32 -14.10 1.51 -6.52
C LEU A 32 -15.38 0.97 -5.86
N THR A 33 -15.64 1.36 -4.62
CA THR A 33 -16.88 1.03 -3.90
C THR A 33 -18.10 1.73 -4.52
N GLU A 34 -18.01 3.03 -4.81
CA GLU A 34 -19.09 3.80 -5.46
C GLU A 34 -19.44 3.25 -6.85
N LYS A 35 -18.45 2.76 -7.60
CA LYS A 35 -18.66 2.12 -8.91
C LYS A 35 -19.16 0.68 -8.82
N GLY A 36 -19.35 0.14 -7.61
CA GLY A 36 -19.79 -1.23 -7.37
C GLY A 36 -18.77 -2.28 -7.82
N VAL A 37 -17.49 -1.91 -7.94
CA VAL A 37 -16.41 -2.81 -8.37
C VAL A 37 -15.98 -3.73 -7.23
N ILE A 38 -15.98 -3.19 -6.00
CA ILE A 38 -15.69 -3.91 -4.75
C ILE A 38 -16.76 -3.57 -3.70
N SER A 39 -17.02 -4.48 -2.77
CA SER A 39 -17.89 -4.17 -1.64
C SER A 39 -17.20 -3.27 -0.61
N PRO A 40 -17.95 -2.56 0.26
CA PRO A 40 -17.37 -1.81 1.36
C PRO A 40 -16.48 -2.68 2.28
N GLU A 41 -16.89 -3.93 2.52
CA GLU A 41 -16.14 -4.89 3.33
C GLU A 41 -14.81 -5.29 2.68
N GLU A 42 -14.81 -5.45 1.35
CA GLU A 42 -13.58 -5.71 0.58
C GLU A 42 -12.64 -4.51 0.60
N ALA A 43 -13.19 -3.29 0.46
CA ALA A 43 -12.41 -2.06 0.57
C ALA A 43 -11.72 -1.93 1.93
N MET A 44 -12.44 -2.21 3.02
CA MET A 44 -11.86 -2.20 4.37
C MET A 44 -10.73 -3.23 4.54
N LYS A 45 -10.92 -4.46 4.04
CA LYS A 45 -9.87 -5.49 4.10
C LYS A 45 -8.62 -5.11 3.30
N VAL A 46 -8.80 -4.51 2.12
CA VAL A 46 -7.69 -4.04 1.29
C VAL A 46 -6.94 -2.90 1.98
N ALA A 47 -7.67 -1.95 2.59
CA ALA A 47 -7.06 -0.86 3.35
C ALA A 47 -6.23 -1.38 4.54
N ASP A 48 -6.77 -2.32 5.31
CA ASP A 48 -6.09 -2.88 6.48
C ASP A 48 -4.85 -3.71 6.09
N GLN A 49 -4.94 -4.50 5.02
CA GLN A 49 -3.79 -5.24 4.52
C GLN A 49 -2.70 -4.29 4.06
N LEU A 50 -3.06 -3.25 3.31
CA LEU A 50 -2.06 -2.31 2.82
C LEU A 50 -1.37 -1.54 3.95
N ARG A 51 -2.11 -1.11 4.98
CA ARG A 51 -1.51 -0.48 6.16
C ARG A 51 -0.47 -1.38 6.82
N LYS A 52 -0.76 -2.68 6.96
CA LYS A 52 0.20 -3.66 7.51
C LYS A 52 1.44 -3.79 6.62
N ASP A 53 1.26 -3.96 5.32
CA ASP A 53 2.36 -4.11 4.37
C ASP A 53 3.26 -2.87 4.39
N MET A 54 2.67 -1.67 4.52
CA MET A 54 3.40 -0.41 4.63
C MET A 54 4.17 -0.29 5.94
N ASP A 55 3.58 -0.68 7.08
CA ASP A 55 4.27 -0.67 8.37
C ASP A 55 5.48 -1.61 8.36
N GLU A 56 5.34 -2.79 7.76
CA GLU A 56 6.45 -3.74 7.59
C GLU A 56 7.55 -3.15 6.70
N ARG A 57 7.18 -2.57 5.55
CA ARG A 57 8.13 -1.88 4.65
C ARG A 57 8.84 -0.71 5.32
N ASN A 58 8.13 0.07 6.14
CA ASN A 58 8.73 1.18 6.89
C ASN A 58 9.77 0.68 7.90
N LYS A 59 9.50 -0.44 8.59
CA LYS A 59 10.48 -1.09 9.48
C LYS A 59 11.71 -1.57 8.72
N GLU A 60 11.53 -2.16 7.53
CA GLU A 60 12.65 -2.57 6.67
C GLU A 60 13.51 -1.37 6.25
N ILE A 61 12.88 -0.30 5.78
CA ILE A 61 13.57 0.94 5.38
C ILE A 61 14.33 1.54 6.56
N GLN A 62 13.72 1.61 7.74
CA GLN A 62 14.40 2.11 8.95
C GLN A 62 15.61 1.24 9.32
N SER A 63 15.50 -0.09 9.22
CA SER A 63 16.60 -1.02 9.44
C SER A 63 17.75 -0.79 8.44
N MET A 64 17.43 -0.61 7.15
CA MET A 64 18.42 -0.32 6.11
C MET A 64 19.12 1.02 6.34
N ILE A 65 18.37 2.07 6.68
CA ILE A 65 18.92 3.40 7.00
C ILE A 65 19.85 3.29 8.21
N LYS A 66 19.44 2.59 9.27
CA LYS A 66 20.25 2.38 10.46
C LYS A 66 21.58 1.70 10.12
N LYS A 67 21.55 0.62 9.35
CA LYS A 67 22.77 -0.07 8.88
C LYS A 67 23.68 0.87 8.08
N ALA A 68 23.13 1.63 7.13
CA ALA A 68 23.91 2.56 6.32
C ALA A 68 24.57 3.68 7.17
N VAL A 69 23.89 4.16 8.21
CA VAL A 69 24.44 5.15 9.16
C VAL A 69 25.55 4.55 10.03
N GLU A 70 25.37 3.33 10.52
CA GLU A 70 26.39 2.60 11.29
C GLU A 70 27.65 2.31 10.45
N GLU A 71 27.48 1.93 9.18
CA GLU A 71 28.58 1.72 8.23
C GLU A 71 29.32 3.01 7.89
N LYS A 72 28.60 4.14 7.74
CA LYS A 72 29.22 5.46 7.49
C LYS A 72 29.99 6.00 8.70
N SER A 73 29.68 5.55 9.90
CA SER A 73 30.31 6.00 11.15
C SER A 73 31.55 5.19 11.54
N LYS A 74 31.92 4.17 10.76
CA LYS A 74 33.17 3.41 10.84
C LYS A 74 34.19 3.95 9.86
#